data_AF-A0A6C0K572-F1
#
_entry.id   AF-A0A6C0K572-F1
#
_cell.length_a   1.000
_cell.length_b   1.000
_cell.length_c   1.000
_cell.angle_alpha   90.00
_cell.angle_beta   90.00
_cell.angle_gamma   90.00
#
_symmetry.space_group_name_H-M   'P 1'
#
loop_
_entity.id
_entity.type
_entity.pdbx_description
1 polymer ?
#
loop_
_entity_poly.entity_id
_entity_poly.type
_entity_poly.pdbx_seq_one_letter_code
_entity_poly.pdbx_strand_id
1 'polypeptide(L)'
;MEEEPYMKELNDWIDKKKKEADEKYIRSPKNTEYVLGKYEDALIDLYNTTSAAITRYLRTEPTARDSSELTDLGWTSELIEAMTDTFNRTAILDELNTRLLTFPHEHNRRLAKEQKEELSI
;
A
#
# COMPACT_ATOMS: atom_id res chain seq x y z
N MET A 1 19.79 -0.69 -13.57
CA MET A 1 18.60 -1.52 -13.83
C MET A 1 17.46 -0.55 -13.94
N GLU A 2 16.82 -0.49 -15.10
CA GLU A 2 15.56 0.24 -15.24
C GLU A 2 14.49 -0.50 -14.44
N GLU A 3 13.61 0.24 -13.76
CA GLU A 3 12.47 -0.32 -13.06
C GLU A 3 11.50 -0.92 -14.08
N GLU A 4 11.06 -2.16 -13.85
CA GLU A 4 10.08 -2.82 -14.71
C GLU A 4 8.79 -1.97 -14.80
N PRO A 5 8.17 -1.80 -15.99
CA PRO A 5 7.03 -0.90 -16.18
C PRO A 5 5.87 -1.16 -15.20
N TYR A 6 5.54 -2.43 -14.95
CA TYR A 6 4.49 -2.81 -13.99
C TYR A 6 4.82 -2.40 -12.55
N MET A 7 6.09 -2.36 -12.17
CA MET A 7 6.50 -1.98 -10.82
C MET A 7 6.39 -0.47 -10.61
N LYS A 8 6.75 0.31 -11.63
CA LYS A 8 6.47 1.74 -11.64
C LYS A 8 4.97 2.03 -11.53
N GLU A 9 4.14 1.30 -12.28
CA GLU A 9 2.67 1.45 -12.19
C GLU A 9 2.12 1.10 -10.80
N LEU A 10 2.62 0.01 -10.18
CA LEU A 10 2.28 -0.34 -8.81
C LEU A 10 2.64 0.79 -7.85
N ASN A 11 3.86 1.33 -7.96
CA ASN A 11 4.34 2.42 -7.10
C ASN A 11 3.51 3.70 -7.26
N ASP A 12 3.20 4.08 -8.50
CA ASP A 12 2.33 5.22 -8.80
C ASP A 12 0.91 5.02 -8.21
N TRP A 13 0.37 3.80 -8.28
CA TRP A 13 -0.91 3.45 -7.67
C TRP A 13 -0.87 3.53 -6.13
N ILE A 14 0.16 2.98 -5.49
CA ILE A 14 0.35 3.03 -4.05
C ILE A 14 0.45 4.49 -3.58
N ASP A 15 1.27 5.32 -4.25
CA ASP A 15 1.45 6.73 -3.90
C ASP A 15 0.12 7.49 -3.97
N LYS A 16 -0.65 7.28 -5.04
CA LYS A 16 -1.98 7.86 -5.18
C LYS A 16 -2.89 7.46 -4.02
N LYS A 17 -2.94 6.17 -3.65
CA LYS A 17 -3.80 5.69 -2.57
C LYS A 17 -3.39 6.19 -1.20
N LYS A 18 -2.09 6.30 -0.92
CA LYS A 18 -1.60 6.91 0.32
C LYS A 18 -1.96 8.38 0.40
N LYS A 19 -1.86 9.12 -0.71
CA LYS A 19 -2.29 10.52 -0.78
C LYS A 19 -3.81 10.67 -0.54
N GLU A 20 -4.63 9.84 -1.17
CA GLU A 20 -6.09 9.81 -0.94
C GLU A 20 -6.42 9.55 0.55
N ALA A 21 -5.70 8.64 1.20
CA ALA A 21 -5.88 8.36 2.63
C ALA A 21 -5.39 9.52 3.52
N ASP A 22 -4.24 10.13 3.19
CA ASP A 22 -3.69 11.29 3.89
C ASP A 22 -4.66 12.49 3.84
N GLU A 23 -5.16 12.85 2.65
CA GLU A 23 -6.14 13.94 2.48
C GLU A 23 -7.46 13.68 3.22
N LYS A 24 -7.87 12.41 3.32
CA LYS A 24 -9.11 12.01 3.99
C LYS A 24 -8.99 12.14 5.51
N TYR A 25 -7.91 11.64 6.09
CA TYR A 25 -7.78 11.48 7.55
C TYR A 25 -6.87 12.54 8.19
N ILE A 26 -5.79 12.95 7.52
CA ILE A 26 -4.76 13.87 8.03
C ILE A 26 -5.07 15.30 7.57
N ARG A 27 -6.15 15.90 8.09
CA ARG A 27 -6.58 17.28 7.74
C ARG A 27 -5.94 18.39 8.57
N SER A 28 -5.39 18.07 9.75
CA SER A 28 -4.72 19.04 10.63
C SER A 28 -3.82 18.33 11.65
N PRO A 29 -2.58 18.81 11.91
CA PRO A 29 -1.62 18.17 12.81
C PRO A 29 -1.98 18.28 14.30
N LYS A 30 -3.18 18.76 14.67
CA LYS A 30 -3.54 19.08 16.07
C LYS A 30 -4.22 17.94 16.83
N ASN A 31 -4.40 16.77 16.24
CA ASN A 31 -4.95 15.58 16.91
C ASN A 31 -4.22 14.30 16.45
N THR A 32 -2.92 14.25 16.74
CA THR A 32 -1.93 13.41 16.05
C THR A 32 -2.13 11.90 16.20
N GLU A 33 -2.60 11.39 17.33
CA GLU A 33 -2.68 9.93 17.54
C GLU A 33 -3.93 9.31 16.91
N TYR A 34 -5.12 9.85 17.20
CA TYR A 34 -6.37 9.36 16.60
C TYR A 34 -6.37 9.48 15.07
N VAL A 35 -5.89 10.62 14.55
CA VAL A 35 -5.88 10.90 13.11
C VAL A 35 -5.02 9.92 12.34
N LEU A 36 -3.85 9.51 12.87
CA LEU A 36 -3.05 8.52 12.17
C LEU A 36 -3.17 7.06 12.57
N GLY A 37 -3.85 6.75 13.68
CA GLY A 37 -4.51 5.45 13.77
C GLY A 37 -5.52 5.25 12.63
N LYS A 38 -6.30 6.29 12.26
CA LYS A 38 -7.24 6.19 11.13
C LYS A 38 -6.58 6.12 9.76
N TYR A 39 -5.44 6.77 9.59
CA TYR A 39 -4.65 6.62 8.38
C TYR A 39 -4.04 5.21 8.28
N GLU A 40 -3.47 4.68 9.36
CA GLU A 40 -2.91 3.33 9.43
C GLU A 40 -3.98 2.27 9.19
N ASP A 41 -5.14 2.38 9.86
CA ASP A 41 -6.32 1.52 9.62
C ASP A 41 -6.67 1.48 8.12
N ALA A 42 -6.67 2.65 7.46
CA ALA A 42 -7.03 2.74 6.05
C ALA A 42 -5.99 2.09 5.12
N LEU A 43 -4.69 2.16 5.45
CA LEU A 43 -3.64 1.50 4.67
C LEU A 43 -3.65 -0.02 4.90
N ILE A 44 -3.93 -0.47 6.11
CA ILE A 44 -4.13 -1.88 6.43
C ILE A 44 -5.35 -2.43 5.66
N ASP A 45 -6.47 -1.71 5.67
CA ASP A 45 -7.68 -2.08 4.93
C ASP A 45 -7.43 -2.15 3.42
N LEU A 46 -6.67 -1.19 2.87
CA LEU A 46 -6.27 -1.20 1.46
C LEU A 46 -5.41 -2.42 1.13
N TYR A 47 -4.41 -2.73 1.95
CA TYR A 47 -3.57 -3.91 1.77
C TYR A 47 -4.41 -5.20 1.81
N ASN A 48 -5.28 -5.35 2.81
CA ASN A 48 -6.12 -6.53 2.97
C ASN A 48 -7.07 -6.72 1.78
N THR A 49 -7.72 -5.63 1.34
CA THR A 49 -8.64 -5.64 0.20
C THR A 49 -7.90 -6.04 -1.09
N THR A 50 -6.74 -5.43 -1.33
CA THR A 50 -5.91 -5.70 -2.51
C THR A 50 -5.39 -7.13 -2.51
N SER A 51 -4.83 -7.60 -1.39
CA SER A 51 -4.32 -8.97 -1.24
C SER A 51 -5.41 -10.02 -1.42
N ALA A 52 -6.63 -9.74 -0.97
CA ALA A 52 -7.77 -10.62 -1.15
C ALA A 52 -8.20 -10.71 -2.62
N ALA A 53 -8.23 -9.59 -3.34
CA ALA A 53 -8.52 -9.55 -4.77
C ALA A 53 -7.46 -10.32 -5.58
N ILE A 54 -6.17 -10.10 -5.27
CA ILE A 54 -5.05 -10.86 -5.87
C ILE A 54 -5.22 -12.36 -5.63
N THR A 55 -5.54 -12.76 -4.39
CA THR A 55 -5.73 -14.17 -4.03
C THR A 55 -6.88 -14.80 -4.82
N ARG A 56 -8.01 -14.10 -4.95
CA ARG A 56 -9.17 -14.58 -5.73
C ARG A 56 -8.83 -14.73 -7.21
N TYR A 57 -8.17 -13.73 -7.79
CA TYR A 57 -7.71 -13.76 -9.17
C TYR A 57 -6.78 -14.96 -9.45
N LEU A 58 -5.80 -15.20 -8.58
CA LEU A 58 -4.79 -16.24 -8.78
C LEU A 58 -5.27 -17.66 -8.47
N ARG A 59 -6.22 -17.83 -7.54
CA ARG A 59 -6.81 -19.14 -7.21
C ARG A 59 -7.71 -19.67 -8.32
N THR A 60 -8.24 -18.79 -9.16
CA THR A 60 -9.09 -19.17 -10.29
C THR A 60 -8.22 -19.68 -11.44
N GLU A 61 -8.68 -20.72 -12.13
CA GLU A 61 -7.98 -21.27 -13.29
C GLU A 61 -7.73 -20.17 -14.34
N PRO A 62 -6.57 -20.17 -15.03
CA PRO A 62 -6.19 -19.08 -15.94
C PRO A 62 -7.26 -18.69 -16.98
N THR A 63 -8.02 -19.66 -17.48
CA THR A 63 -9.08 -19.46 -18.49
C THR A 63 -10.38 -18.86 -17.93
N ALA A 64 -10.52 -18.82 -16.61
CA ALA A 64 -11.73 -18.36 -15.91
C ALA A 64 -11.45 -17.18 -14.97
N ARG A 65 -10.25 -16.59 -15.00
CA ARG A 65 -9.88 -15.49 -14.11
C ARG A 65 -10.74 -14.26 -14.38
N ASP A 66 -11.31 -13.73 -13.32
CA ASP A 66 -11.98 -12.45 -13.32
C ASP A 66 -11.07 -11.39 -12.70
N SER A 67 -10.74 -10.37 -13.48
CA SER A 67 -9.90 -9.24 -13.07
C SER A 67 -10.71 -8.01 -12.65
N SER A 68 -12.05 -8.12 -12.59
CA SER A 68 -12.96 -7.01 -12.26
C SER A 68 -12.56 -6.28 -10.98
N GLU A 69 -12.34 -7.01 -9.88
CA GLU A 69 -11.96 -6.40 -8.59
C GLU A 69 -10.63 -5.65 -8.65
N LEU A 70 -9.64 -6.16 -9.39
CA LEU A 70 -8.34 -5.50 -9.55
C LEU A 70 -8.47 -4.27 -10.47
N THR A 71 -9.31 -4.35 -11.49
CA THR A 71 -9.63 -3.24 -12.38
C THR A 71 -10.37 -2.13 -11.62
N ASP A 72 -11.29 -2.49 -10.72
CA ASP A 72 -12.02 -1.56 -9.86
C ASP A 72 -11.10 -0.87 -8.84
N LEU A 73 -10.03 -1.55 -8.40
CA LEU A 73 -8.95 -0.93 -7.62
C LEU A 73 -8.13 0.07 -8.45
N GLY A 74 -8.26 0.03 -9.78
CA GLY A 74 -7.56 0.90 -10.73
C GLY A 74 -6.27 0.31 -11.27
N TRP A 75 -6.08 -1.01 -11.18
CA TRP A 75 -4.92 -1.68 -11.77
C TRP A 75 -5.10 -1.84 -13.28
N THR A 76 -4.00 -1.72 -14.02
CA THR A 76 -3.95 -1.92 -15.47
C THR A 76 -3.92 -3.41 -15.80
N SER A 77 -4.26 -3.77 -17.05
CA SER A 77 -4.09 -5.15 -17.52
C SER A 77 -2.64 -5.62 -17.45
N GLU A 78 -1.67 -4.72 -17.69
CA GLU A 78 -0.24 -5.04 -17.64
C GLU A 78 0.21 -5.45 -16.23
N LEU A 79 -0.17 -4.66 -15.20
CA LEU A 79 0.12 -5.01 -13.81
C LEU A 79 -0.60 -6.30 -13.37
N ILE A 80 -1.83 -6.52 -13.83
CA ILE A 80 -2.61 -7.72 -13.52
C ILE A 80 -1.99 -8.97 -14.18
N GLU A 81 -1.52 -8.86 -15.42
CA GLU A 81 -0.84 -9.94 -16.13
C GLU A 81 0.53 -10.24 -15.51
N ALA A 82 1.26 -9.23 -15.04
CA ALA A 82 2.55 -9.42 -14.37
C ALA A 82 2.43 -10.35 -13.15
N MET A 83 1.33 -10.31 -12.40
CA MET A 83 1.10 -11.21 -11.24
C MET A 83 0.92 -12.69 -11.61
N THR A 84 0.72 -13.01 -12.87
CA THR A 84 0.60 -14.40 -13.31
C THR A 84 1.95 -15.11 -13.28
N ASP A 85 3.03 -14.35 -13.46
CA ASP A 85 4.39 -14.80 -13.21
C ASP A 85 4.69 -14.84 -11.70
N THR A 86 5.38 -15.89 -11.26
CA THR A 86 5.61 -16.12 -9.83
C THR A 86 6.64 -15.18 -9.23
N PHE A 87 7.67 -14.80 -10.01
CA PHE A 87 8.70 -13.87 -9.56
C PHE A 87 8.14 -12.47 -9.42
N ASN A 88 7.46 -11.99 -10.47
CA ASN A 88 6.82 -10.68 -10.48
C ASN A 88 5.74 -10.57 -9.39
N ARG A 89 4.93 -11.61 -9.20
CA ARG A 89 3.96 -11.67 -8.10
C ARG A 89 4.60 -11.48 -6.73
N THR A 90 5.73 -12.14 -6.49
CA THR A 90 6.44 -12.03 -5.21
C THR A 90 6.89 -10.60 -4.98
N ALA A 91 7.50 -9.99 -6.00
CA ALA A 91 7.92 -8.58 -5.95
C ALA A 91 6.74 -7.62 -5.69
N ILE A 92 5.60 -7.83 -6.37
CA ILE A 92 4.38 -7.01 -6.18
C ILE A 92 3.85 -7.11 -4.75
N LEU A 93 3.76 -8.33 -4.20
CA LEU A 93 3.27 -8.55 -2.84
C LEU A 93 4.22 -7.97 -1.78
N ASP A 94 5.54 -8.14 -1.98
CA ASP A 94 6.56 -7.59 -1.09
C ASP A 94 6.54 -6.05 -1.08
N GLU A 95 6.35 -5.42 -2.24
CA GLU A 95 6.24 -3.97 -2.35
C GLU A 95 4.96 -3.46 -1.69
N LEU A 96 3.81 -4.12 -1.92
CA LEU A 96 2.55 -3.79 -1.24
C LEU A 96 2.69 -3.88 0.28
N ASN A 97 3.27 -4.96 0.79
CA ASN A 97 3.52 -5.15 2.22
C ASN A 97 4.45 -4.05 2.76
N THR A 98 5.57 -3.79 2.08
CA THR A 98 6.55 -2.77 2.49
C THR A 98 5.95 -1.36 2.51
N ARG A 99 5.19 -1.01 1.49
CA ARG A 99 4.71 0.36 1.29
C ARG A 99 3.46 0.69 2.09
N LEU A 100 2.61 -0.30 2.36
CA LEU A 100 1.30 -0.15 3.00
C LEU A 100 1.26 -0.65 4.43
N LEU A 101 2.07 -1.67 4.79
CA LEU A 101 2.09 -2.24 6.15
C LEU A 101 3.38 -1.94 6.91
N THR A 102 4.52 -1.83 6.24
CA THR A 102 5.78 -1.47 6.91
C THR A 102 5.82 0.05 7.13
N PHE A 103 5.12 0.51 8.16
CA PHE A 103 5.03 1.91 8.51
C PHE A 103 6.34 2.43 9.13
N PRO A 104 7.07 3.37 8.51
CA PRO A 104 8.20 4.03 9.17
C PRO A 104 7.73 5.07 10.22
N HIS A 105 6.42 5.27 10.38
CA HIS A 105 5.86 6.37 11.15
C HIS A 105 5.73 6.10 12.65
N GLU A 106 5.78 4.85 13.12
CA GLU A 106 6.17 4.62 14.52
C GLU A 106 7.65 5.01 14.71
N HIS A 107 8.55 4.57 13.83
CA HIS A 107 10.00 4.81 13.94
C HIS A 107 10.37 6.32 13.93
N ASN A 108 9.81 7.11 13.01
CA ASN A 108 10.07 8.55 12.92
C ASN A 108 9.28 9.40 13.93
N ARG A 109 8.08 8.96 14.38
CA ARG A 109 7.42 9.61 15.52
C ARG A 109 8.12 9.31 16.85
N ARG A 110 8.68 8.11 17.03
CA ARG A 110 9.49 7.77 18.20
C ARG A 110 10.76 8.60 18.24
N LEU A 111 11.50 8.70 17.13
CA LEU A 111 12.69 9.56 17.02
C LEU A 111 12.38 11.05 17.28
N ALA A 112 11.27 11.57 16.74
CA ALA A 112 10.89 12.97 16.96
C ALA A 112 10.32 13.24 18.38
N LYS A 113 9.81 12.21 19.07
CA LYS A 113 9.31 12.29 20.45
C LYS A 113 10.45 12.12 21.47
N GLU A 114 11.36 11.15 21.26
CA GLU A 114 12.61 10.96 22.02
C GLU A 114 13.54 12.19 21.92
N GLN A 115 13.70 12.78 20.73
CA GLN A 115 14.51 14.01 20.56
C GLN A 115 13.90 15.26 21.25
N LYS A 116 12.57 15.34 21.37
CA LYS A 116 11.90 16.45 22.06
C LYS A 116 11.98 16.36 23.58
N GLU A 117 12.04 15.14 24.13
CA GLU A 117 12.16 14.90 25.57
C GLU A 117 13.61 15.10 26.07
N GLU A 118 14.63 14.68 25.31
CA GLU A 118 16.05 14.95 25.63
C GLU A 118 16.43 16.43 25.57
N LEU A 119 15.78 17.23 24.72
CA LEU A 119 16.00 18.68 24.59
C LEU A 119 15.23 19.51 25.63
N SER A 120 14.44 18.88 26.50
CA SER A 120 13.61 19.55 27.51
C SER A 120 14.08 19.33 28.96
N ILE A 121 15.31 18.83 29.16
CA ILE A 121 16.01 18.70 30.46
C ILE A 121 17.19 19.68 30.47
#